data_AF-A0A353PPP4-F1
#
_entry.id   AF-A0A353PPP4-F1
#
_cell.length_a   1.000
_cell.length_b   1.000
_cell.length_c   1.000
_cell.angle_alpha   90.00
_cell.angle_beta   90.00
_cell.angle_gamma   90.00
#
_symmetry.space_group_name_H-M   'P 1'
#
loop_
_entity.id
_entity.type
_entity.pdbx_description
1 polymer ?
#
loop_
_entity_poly.entity_id
_entity_poly.type
_entity_poly.pdbx_seq_one_letter_code
_entity_poly.pdbx_strand_id
1 'polypeptide(L)' 'MSKIREAVALDAEGTAYVHVKGWQTSYVRIIEQSYLDHISYVKRLDLRKEVLSSNKGLQLVVTL' A
#
# COMPACT_ATOMS: atom_id res chain seq x y z
N MET A 1 -10.36 18.08 -5.16
CA MET A 1 -10.63 18.23 -3.70
C MET A 1 -10.63 16.83 -3.18
N SER A 2 -9.73 16.51 -2.24
CA SER A 2 -9.48 15.12 -1.86
C SER A 2 -10.73 14.47 -1.26
N LYS A 3 -11.12 13.31 -1.79
CA LYS A 3 -12.26 12.51 -1.35
C LYS A 3 -11.80 11.17 -0.81
N ILE A 4 -12.31 10.79 0.35
CA ILE A 4 -12.15 9.45 0.91
C ILE A 4 -13.31 8.58 0.41
N ARG A 5 -13.00 7.39 -0.10
CA ARG A 5 -13.99 6.42 -0.57
C ARG A 5 -13.53 4.99 -0.26
N GLU A 6 -14.45 4.05 -0.39
CA GLU A 6 -14.11 2.63 -0.38
C GLU A 6 -13.19 2.29 -1.56
N ALA A 7 -12.20 1.44 -1.27
CA ALA A 7 -11.22 0.96 -2.21
C ALA A 7 -11.81 -0.09 -3.14
N VAL A 8 -11.42 -0.04 -4.41
CA VAL A 8 -11.76 -1.03 -5.44
C VAL A 8 -10.52 -1.79 -5.88
N ALA A 9 -10.67 -2.90 -6.60
CA ALA A 9 -9.55 -3.73 -7.05
C ALA A 9 -8.45 -2.94 -7.79
N LEU A 10 -8.82 -1.91 -8.56
CA LEU A 10 -7.89 -1.05 -9.28
C LEU A 10 -6.99 -0.21 -8.34
N ASP A 11 -7.38 0.02 -7.09
CA ASP A 11 -6.59 0.77 -6.12
C ASP A 11 -5.43 -0.05 -5.51
N ALA A 12 -5.41 -1.37 -5.74
CA ALA A 12 -4.39 -2.27 -5.18
C ALA A 12 -2.97 -1.83 -5.55
N GLU A 13 -2.80 -1.42 -6.81
CA GLU A 13 -1.51 -1.00 -7.36
C GLU A 13 -0.98 0.27 -6.69
N GLY A 14 -1.80 1.34 -6.70
CA GLY A 14 -1.45 2.60 -6.05
C GLY A 14 -1.21 2.44 -4.55
N THR A 15 -2.03 1.62 -3.88
CA THR A 15 -1.87 1.37 -2.44
C THR A 15 -0.57 0.62 -2.12
N ALA A 16 -0.22 -0.38 -2.93
CA ALA A 16 1.04 -1.10 -2.77
C ALA A 16 2.23 -0.18 -3.02
N TYR A 17 2.18 0.65 -4.07
CA TYR A 17 3.23 1.62 -4.39
C TYR A 17 3.46 2.61 -3.25
N VAL A 18 2.39 3.27 -2.79
CA VAL A 18 2.47 4.27 -1.71
C VAL A 18 2.99 3.64 -0.43
N HIS A 19 2.56 2.41 -0.10
CA HIS A 19 3.09 1.69 1.06
C HIS A 19 4.60 1.46 0.94
N VAL A 20 5.07 0.87 -0.18
CA VAL A 20 6.50 0.57 -0.35
C VAL A 20 7.35 1.83 -0.37
N LYS A 21 7.00 2.82 -1.20
CA LYS A 21 7.76 4.07 -1.31
C LYS A 21 7.68 4.89 -0.03
N GLY A 22 6.52 4.96 0.60
CA GLY A 22 6.34 5.64 1.87
C GLY A 22 7.24 5.03 2.94
N TRP A 23 7.28 3.71 3.05
CA TRP A 23 8.16 3.03 4.01
C TRP A 23 9.64 3.26 3.72
N GLN A 24 10.05 3.05 2.47
CA GLN A 24 11.44 3.20 2.03
C GLN A 24 12.01 4.61 2.22
N THR A 25 11.15 5.62 2.27
CA THR A 25 11.58 7.03 2.39
C THR A 25 11.36 7.59 3.79
N SER A 26 10.29 7.19 4.48
CA SER A 26 9.90 7.79 5.77
C SER A 26 10.59 7.17 6.97
N TYR A 27 11.00 5.90 6.87
CA TYR A 27 11.62 5.17 7.99
C TYR A 27 13.14 5.03 7.89
N VAL A 28 13.77 5.74 6.96
CA VAL A 28 15.23 5.80 6.84
C VAL A 28 15.84 6.28 8.16
N ARG A 29 16.90 5.61 8.62
CA ARG A 29 17.57 5.84 9.94
C ARG A 29 16.72 5.50 11.17
N ILE A 30 15.52 4.95 10.99
CA ILE A 30 14.68 4.40 12.07
C ILE A 30 14.68 2.87 11.99
N ILE A 31 14.54 2.33 10.78
CA ILE A 31 14.63 0.90 10.48
C ILE A 31 15.90 0.62 9.68
N GLU A 32 16.45 -0.58 9.83
CA GLU A 32 17.58 -1.08 9.03
C GLU A 32 17.35 -0.87 7.54
N GLN A 33 18.33 -0.26 6.86
CA GLN A 33 18.20 0.09 5.45
C GLN A 33 18.00 -1.16 4.59
N SER A 34 18.66 -2.26 4.93
CA SER A 34 18.49 -3.54 4.24
C SER A 34 17.04 -4.02 4.29
N TYR A 35 16.33 -3.85 5.40
CA TYR A 35 14.91 -4.21 5.47
C TYR A 35 14.07 -3.34 4.53
N LEU A 36 14.29 -2.02 4.54
CA LEU A 36 13.57 -1.06 3.69
C LEU A 36 13.78 -1.36 2.20
N ASP A 37 15.02 -1.62 1.80
CA ASP A 37 15.39 -1.92 0.40
C ASP A 37 14.74 -3.21 -0.10
N HIS A 38 14.49 -4.18 0.79
CA HIS A 38 13.90 -5.48 0.45
C HIS A 38 12.37 -5.52 0.58
N ILE A 39 11.70 -4.40 0.90
CA ILE A 39 10.23 -4.35 0.87
C ILE A 39 9.76 -4.58 -0.58
N SER A 40 9.27 -5.78 -0.84
CA SER A 40 8.83 -6.20 -2.18
C SER A 40 7.51 -5.55 -2.56
N TYR A 41 7.55 -4.77 -3.64
CA TYR A 41 6.35 -4.24 -4.29
C TYR A 41 5.36 -5.35 -4.71
N VAL A 42 5.87 -6.40 -5.37
CA VAL A 42 5.04 -7.52 -5.87
C VAL A 42 4.28 -8.18 -4.71
N LYS A 43 4.97 -8.53 -3.62
CA LYS A 43 4.32 -9.13 -2.45
C LYS A 43 3.25 -8.22 -1.83
N ARG A 44 3.47 -6.90 -1.83
CA ARG A 44 2.49 -5.93 -1.32
C ARG A 44 1.30 -5.79 -2.28
N LEU A 45 1.52 -5.83 -3.58
CA LEU A 45 0.45 -5.82 -4.58
C LEU A 45 -0.44 -7.06 -4.43
N ASP A 46 0.14 -8.25 -4.33
CA ASP A 46 -0.61 -9.50 -4.19
C ASP A 46 -1.43 -9.51 -2.90
N LEU A 47 -0.84 -9.07 -1.79
CA LEU A 47 -1.56 -8.88 -0.52
C LEU A 47 -2.75 -7.91 -0.67
N ARG A 48 -2.57 -6.79 -1.39
CA ARG A 48 -3.66 -5.82 -1.59
C ARG A 48 -4.77 -6.38 -2.48
N LYS A 49 -4.43 -7.14 -3.52
CA LYS A 49 -5.41 -7.85 -4.35
C LYS A 49 -6.21 -8.86 -3.52
N GLU A 50 -5.55 -9.64 -2.68
CA GLU A 50 -6.21 -10.59 -1.78
C GLU A 50 -7.19 -9.88 -0.84
N VAL A 51 -6.73 -8.85 -0.12
CA VAL A 51 -7.55 -8.08 0.81
C VAL A 51 -8.80 -7.53 0.11
N LEU A 52 -8.64 -6.89 -1.04
CA LEU A 52 -9.74 -6.28 -1.78
C LEU A 52 -10.67 -7.30 -2.46
N SER A 53 -10.18 -8.51 -2.75
CA SER A 53 -11.02 -9.61 -3.25
C SER A 53 -11.79 -10.35 -2.15
N SER A 54 -11.29 -10.31 -0.92
CA SER A 54 -11.82 -11.12 0.18
C SER A 54 -13.08 -10.53 0.84
N ASN A 55 -13.47 -9.30 0.49
CA ASN A 55 -14.54 -8.52 1.15
C ASN A 55 -14.39 -8.45 2.68
N LYS A 56 -13.17 -8.63 3.21
CA LYS A 56 -12.91 -8.59 4.65
C LYS A 56 -12.58 -7.17 5.10
N GLY A 57 -13.59 -6.52 5.68
CA GLY A 57 -13.47 -5.23 6.34
C GLY A 57 -13.46 -4.04 5.38
N LEU A 58 -13.75 -2.86 5.92
CA LEU A 58 -13.79 -1.61 5.16
C LEU A 58 -12.37 -1.16 4.81
N GLN A 59 -12.08 -1.08 3.51
CA GLN A 59 -10.81 -0.54 2.99
C GLN A 59 -11.07 0.82 2.38
N LEU A 60 -10.36 1.86 2.85
CA LEU A 60 -10.56 3.23 2.38
C LEU A 60 -9.32 3.75 1.66
N VAL A 61 -9.54 4.54 0.61
CA VAL A 61 -8.52 5.25 -0.15
C VAL A 61 -8.88 6.72 -0.31
N VAL A 62 -7.86 7.56 -0.51
CA VAL A 62 -8.03 8.98 -0.85
C VAL A 62 -7.72 9.18 -2.33
N THR A 63 -8.59 9.92 -3.02
CA THR A 63 -8.41 10.35 -4.41
C THR A 63 -8.43 11.87 -4.50
N LEU A 64 -7.61 12.46 -5.36
CA LEU A 64 -7.50 13.93 -5.53
C LEU A 64 -8.57 14.53 -6.45
#